data_AF-A0A352JXD3-F1
#
_entry.id   AF-A0A352JXD3-F1
#
_cell.length_a   1.000
_cell.length_b   1.000
_cell.length_c   1.000
_cell.angle_alpha   90.00
_cell.angle_beta   90.00
_cell.angle_gamma   90.00
#
_symmetry.space_group_name_H-M   'P 1'
#
loop_
_entity.id
_entity.type
_entity.pdbx_description
1 polymer ?
#
loop_
_entity_poly.entity_id
_entity_poly.type
_entity_poly.pdbx_seq_one_letter_code
_entity_poly.pdbx_strand_id
1 'polypeptide(L)' 'DAATAKSLGITEEQARANSIATIPTGRYGQAREFGSVLTFLASEQAGYITGSQIRVDGGAIRSINA' A
#
# COMPACT_ATOMS: atom_id res chain seq x y z
N ASP A 1 7.75 -3.47 9.81
CA ASP A 1 8.61 -4.61 10.14
C ASP A 1 9.38 -4.40 11.44
N ALA A 2 10.46 -3.61 11.50
CA ALA A 2 11.30 -3.46 12.71
C ALA A 2 10.53 -3.04 13.99
N ALA A 3 9.67 -2.03 13.90
CA ALA A 3 8.84 -1.60 15.03
C ALA A 3 7.87 -2.72 15.49
N THR A 4 7.22 -3.38 14.53
CA THR A 4 6.30 -4.51 14.75
C THR A 4 7.02 -5.72 15.35
N ALA A 5 8.22 -6.02 14.88
CA ALA A 5 9.07 -7.09 15.37
C ALA A 5 9.41 -6.88 16.84
N LYS A 6 9.86 -5.65 17.19
CA LYS A 6 10.12 -5.26 18.58
C LYS A 6 8.87 -5.37 19.47
N SER A 7 7.71 -4.92 18.99
CA SER A 7 6.47 -4.97 19.79
C SER A 7 5.94 -6.38 20.02
N LEU A 8 6.15 -7.29 19.06
CA LEU A 8 5.61 -8.66 19.10
C LEU A 8 6.63 -9.69 19.61
N GLY A 9 7.90 -9.30 19.83
CA GLY A 9 8.96 -10.22 20.25
C GLY A 9 9.33 -11.25 19.18
N ILE A 10 9.18 -10.91 17.90
CA ILE A 10 9.47 -11.77 16.74
C ILE A 10 10.62 -11.20 15.91
N THR A 11 11.16 -11.96 14.97
CA THR A 11 12.19 -11.44 14.05
C THR A 11 11.59 -10.45 13.05
N GLU A 12 12.43 -9.57 12.49
CA GLU A 12 11.98 -8.65 11.42
C GLU A 12 11.49 -9.41 10.18
N GLU A 13 12.09 -10.55 9.87
CA GLU A 13 11.69 -11.41 8.77
C GLU A 13 10.31 -12.04 9.01
N GLN A 14 10.04 -12.52 10.23
CA GLN A 14 8.71 -12.99 10.62
C GLN A 14 7.67 -11.86 10.56
N ALA A 15 8.01 -10.67 11.07
CA ALA A 15 7.13 -9.51 10.97
C ALA A 15 6.82 -9.15 9.51
N ARG A 16 7.84 -9.17 8.64
CA ARG A 16 7.67 -8.95 7.20
C ARG A 16 6.76 -10.00 6.56
N ALA A 17 7.02 -11.28 6.82
CA ALA A 17 6.22 -12.38 6.27
C ALA A 17 4.75 -12.27 6.70
N ASN A 18 4.52 -11.95 7.98
CA ASN A 18 3.18 -11.72 8.52
C ASN A 18 2.49 -10.54 7.83
N SER A 19 3.17 -9.41 7.64
CA SER A 19 2.62 -8.26 6.93
C SER A 19 2.28 -8.60 5.48
N ILE A 20 3.18 -9.27 4.75
CA ILE A 20 2.94 -9.69 3.36
C ILE A 20 1.72 -10.61 3.26
N ALA A 21 1.54 -11.53 4.22
CA ALA A 21 0.39 -12.44 4.24
C ALA A 21 -0.96 -11.71 4.40
N THR A 22 -0.97 -10.48 4.92
CA THR A 22 -2.19 -9.66 5.01
C THR A 22 -2.54 -8.94 3.70
N ILE A 23 -1.61 -8.87 2.75
CA ILE A 23 -1.78 -8.16 1.47
C ILE A 23 -2.28 -9.16 0.42
N PRO A 24 -3.47 -8.95 -0.18
CA PRO A 24 -4.00 -9.82 -1.22
C PRO A 24 -3.08 -10.02 -2.44
N THR A 25 -2.31 -9.01 -2.84
CA THR A 25 -1.31 -9.17 -3.93
C THR A 25 -0.09 -9.98 -3.51
N GLY A 26 0.03 -10.37 -2.24
CA GLY A 26 1.08 -11.25 -1.73
C GLY A 26 2.48 -10.65 -1.71
N ARG A 27 2.60 -9.31 -1.81
CA ARG A 27 3.89 -8.61 -1.79
C ARG A 27 3.74 -7.16 -1.37
N TYR A 28 4.86 -6.55 -1.00
CA TYR A 28 4.94 -5.10 -0.92
C TYR A 28 4.88 -4.45 -2.31
N GLY A 29 4.22 -3.30 -2.36
CA GLY A 29 4.24 -2.41 -3.51
C GLY A 29 5.66 -1.88 -3.75
N GLN A 30 5.99 -1.65 -5.01
CA GLN A 30 7.21 -0.99 -5.41
C GLN A 30 6.94 0.50 -5.54
N ALA A 31 7.94 1.34 -5.23
CA ALA A 31 7.79 2.80 -5.30
C ALA A 31 7.29 3.29 -6.68
N ARG A 32 7.70 2.62 -7.76
CA ARG A 32 7.25 2.93 -9.12
C ARG A 32 5.75 2.72 -9.34
N GLU A 33 5.11 1.78 -8.65
CA GLU A 33 3.68 1.49 -8.83
C GLU A 33 2.83 2.62 -8.23
N PHE A 34 3.22 3.11 -7.06
CA PHE A 34 2.66 4.33 -6.48
C PHE A 34 2.93 5.56 -7.36
N GLY A 35 4.17 5.70 -7.82
CA GLY A 35 4.57 6.78 -8.73
C GLY A 35 3.75 6.83 -10.01
N SER A 36 3.47 5.69 -10.65
CA SER A 36 2.64 5.63 -11.86
C SER A 36 1.23 6.16 -11.64
N VAL A 37 0.60 5.85 -10.50
CA VAL A 37 -0.73 6.38 -10.16
C VAL A 37 -0.68 7.90 -9.95
N LEU A 38 0.33 8.39 -9.24
CA LEU A 38 0.54 9.83 -9.08
C LEU A 38 0.76 10.55 -10.41
N THR A 39 1.57 9.97 -11.31
CA THR A 39 1.83 10.54 -12.64
C THR A 39 0.54 10.66 -13.44
N PHE A 40 -0.34 9.66 -13.39
CA PHE A 40 -1.67 9.74 -14.01
C PHE A 40 -2.55 10.81 -13.35
N LEU A 41 -2.58 10.88 -12.03
CA LEU A 41 -3.38 11.89 -11.32
C LEU A 41 -2.91 13.33 -11.59
N ALA A 42 -1.62 13.52 -11.85
CA ALA A 42 -1.05 14.81 -12.19
C ALA A 42 -1.17 15.17 -13.67
N SER A 43 -1.66 14.26 -14.52
CA SER A 43 -1.73 14.48 -15.96
C SER A 43 -3.07 15.09 -16.40
N GLU A 44 -3.11 15.63 -17.63
CA GLU A 44 -4.32 16.22 -18.20
C GLU A 44 -5.50 15.23 -18.28
N GLN A 45 -5.20 13.93 -18.44
CA GLN A 45 -6.22 12.88 -18.51
C GLN A 45 -7.04 12.77 -17.21
N ALA A 46 -6.47 13.16 -16.07
CA ALA A 46 -7.16 13.17 -14.78
C ALA A 46 -7.84 14.51 -14.46
N GLY A 47 -7.98 15.42 -15.45
CA GLY A 47 -8.42 16.80 -15.23
C GLY A 47 -9.80 17.00 -14.59
N TYR A 48 -10.62 15.96 -14.47
CA TYR A 48 -11.91 16.00 -13.77
C TYR A 48 -11.96 15.15 -12.49
N ILE A 49 -10.81 14.63 -12.05
CA ILE A 49 -10.68 13.86 -10.80
C ILE A 49 -10.23 14.82 -9.70
N THR A 50 -11.12 15.13 -8.76
CA THR A 50 -10.84 15.97 -7.59
C THR A 50 -11.67 15.51 -6.40
N GLY A 51 -11.22 15.82 -5.18
CA GLY A 51 -11.91 15.44 -3.93
C GLY A 51 -11.93 13.94 -3.62
N SER A 52 -11.16 13.13 -4.37
CA SER A 52 -11.17 11.67 -4.26
C SER A 52 -9.89 11.14 -3.60
N GLN A 53 -10.01 10.02 -2.89
CA GLN A 53 -8.88 9.27 -2.35
C GLN A 53 -8.66 7.99 -3.17
N ILE A 54 -7.44 7.79 -3.67
CA ILE A 54 -7.05 6.56 -4.37
C ILE A 54 -6.06 5.79 -3.51
N ARG A 55 -6.42 4.56 -3.15
CA ARG A 55 -5.55 3.68 -2.37
C ARG A 55 -4.69 2.81 -3.29
N VAL A 56 -3.40 2.74 -3.00
CA VAL A 56 -2.41 1.92 -3.73
C VAL A 56 -1.66 1.04 -2.73
N ASP A 57 -2.34 0.04 -2.18
CA ASP A 57 -1.83 -0.77 -1.07
C ASP A 57 -1.85 -2.29 -1.34
N GLY A 58 -2.16 -2.70 -2.57
CA GLY A 58 -2.31 -4.11 -2.93
C GLY A 58 -3.48 -4.82 -2.23
N GLY A 59 -4.43 -4.06 -1.67
CA GLY A 59 -5.61 -4.57 -0.97
C GLY A 59 -5.40 -4.85 0.52
N ALA A 60 -4.31 -4.35 1.11
CA ALA A 60 -4.01 -4.52 2.54
C ALA A 60 -5.16 -4.04 3.44
N ILE A 61 -5.83 -2.95 3.06
CA ILE A 61 -7.03 -2.45 3.73
C ILE A 61 -8.27 -3.04 3.06
N ARG A 62 -9.05 -3.78 3.85
CA ARG A 62 -10.22 -4.56 3.38
C ARG A 62 -11.46 -3.74 3.04
N SER A 63 -11.53 -2.47 3.39
CA SER A 63 -12.68 -1.60 3.10
C SER A 63 -12.26 -0.32 2.38
N ILE A 64 -13.07 0.10 1.41
CA ILE A 64 -12.98 1.41 0.77
C ILE A 64 -14.17 2.20 1.32
N ASN A 65 -13.99 2.86 2.47
CA ASN A 65 -15.01 3.78 2.97
C ASN A 65 -14.71 5.16 2.38
N ALA A 66 -15.75 5.76 1.81
CA ALA A 66 -15.77 7.12 1.24
C ALA A 66 -15.76 8.19 2.34
#